data_AF-A0A6V8CP87-F1
#
_entry.id   AF-A0A6V8CP87-F1
#
_cell.length_a   1.000
_cell.length_b   1.000
_cell.length_c   1.000
_cell.angle_alpha   90.00
_cell.angle_beta   90.00
_cell.angle_gamma   90.00
#
_symmetry.space_group_name_H-M   'P 1'
#
loop_
_entity.id
_entity.type
_entity.pdbx_description
1 polymer ?
#
loop_
_entity_poly.entity_id
_entity_poly.type
_entity_poly.pdbx_seq_one_letter_code
_entity_poly.pdbx_strand_id
1 'polypeptide(L)'
;MFDLPHIERFDDEVDVSLGAIQSFEHGFITTWVGRRKTPFGHRLVRAGRIVGWICEGSSSTKLLGGADARTALEEAEKNQHRLIASTCSMHGLAELAALLPEAFEFQADTQGLGTGVALTDRLFARNISAVLQALSDYEHVRGALAADQGIVIDSIGDLPGDAKELSATVASLSEAMNLQQAKLGGDGNGYASLNMGDTSLLLASSSTIVLAIWTELDANHARLLTDVTAKLDGEIGTYAEGSATLPDGFVLREGKGGADAVMSMLSAALEERVTGHLKAGASDKAVSLALNNGLPVAMAANGQSFEDAMLG
;
A
#
# COMPACT_ATOMS: atom_id res chain seq x y z
N MET A 1 -6.91 -18.96 -8.04
CA MET A 1 -6.22 -17.84 -8.70
C MET A 1 -7.21 -16.73 -9.01
N PHE A 2 -6.82 -15.46 -8.85
CA PHE A 2 -7.67 -14.27 -9.05
C PHE A 2 -7.31 -13.57 -10.37
N ASP A 3 -8.14 -12.62 -10.80
CA ASP A 3 -7.82 -11.72 -11.91
C ASP A 3 -7.09 -10.49 -11.39
N LEU A 4 -6.10 -10.00 -12.13
CA LEU A 4 -5.40 -8.76 -11.82
C LEU A 4 -6.13 -7.55 -12.44
N PRO A 5 -6.08 -6.38 -11.78
CA PRO A 5 -6.68 -5.15 -12.31
C PRO A 5 -5.96 -4.76 -13.62
N HIS A 6 -6.70 -4.72 -14.74
CA HIS A 6 -6.20 -4.34 -16.05
C HIS A 6 -6.92 -3.10 -16.57
N ILE A 7 -6.20 -2.29 -17.36
CA ILE A 7 -6.77 -1.12 -18.04
C ILE A 7 -7.15 -1.52 -19.47
N GLU A 8 -6.24 -2.17 -20.21
CA GLU A 8 -6.47 -2.64 -21.58
C GLU A 8 -5.85 -4.02 -21.82
N ARG A 9 -6.49 -4.81 -22.68
CA ARG A 9 -5.92 -6.06 -23.18
C ARG A 9 -4.88 -5.75 -24.24
N PHE A 10 -3.80 -6.51 -24.20
CA PHE A 10 -2.77 -6.48 -25.22
C PHE A 10 -2.99 -7.67 -26.16
N ASP A 11 -3.36 -7.36 -27.41
CA ASP A 11 -3.83 -8.36 -28.39
C ASP A 11 -2.69 -8.95 -29.25
N ASP A 12 -1.46 -8.43 -29.16
CA ASP A 12 -0.33 -9.02 -29.90
C ASP A 12 0.21 -10.28 -29.22
N GLU A 13 0.93 -11.09 -30.00
CA GLU A 13 1.58 -12.31 -29.54
C GLU A 13 2.67 -11.98 -28.51
N VAL A 14 2.67 -12.72 -27.39
CA VAL A 14 3.62 -12.54 -26.29
C VAL A 14 4.60 -13.71 -26.23
N ASP A 15 5.88 -13.38 -26.08
CA ASP A 15 6.95 -14.37 -25.91
C ASP A 15 7.36 -14.44 -24.44
N VAL A 16 7.08 -15.57 -23.79
CA VAL A 16 7.44 -15.79 -22.38
C VAL A 16 8.80 -16.48 -22.19
N SER A 17 9.56 -16.64 -23.28
CA SER A 17 10.90 -17.21 -23.24
C SER A 17 11.85 -16.40 -22.36
N LEU A 18 12.82 -17.08 -21.75
CA LEU A 18 13.79 -16.46 -20.87
C LEU A 18 14.56 -15.35 -21.61
N GLY A 19 14.43 -14.12 -21.12
CA GLY A 19 15.10 -12.95 -21.70
C GLY A 19 14.35 -12.26 -22.85
N ALA A 20 13.15 -12.73 -23.21
CA ALA A 20 12.30 -12.07 -24.19
C ALA A 20 11.84 -10.69 -23.69
N ILE A 21 11.85 -9.71 -24.59
CA ILE A 21 11.37 -8.35 -24.33
C ILE A 21 9.97 -8.22 -24.93
N GLN A 22 9.02 -7.85 -24.08
CA GLN A 22 7.65 -7.60 -24.49
C GLN A 22 7.52 -6.27 -25.22
N SER A 23 6.57 -6.20 -26.14
CA SER A 23 6.22 -4.99 -26.89
C SER A 23 5.53 -3.91 -26.03
N PHE A 24 5.22 -4.20 -24.76
CA PHE A 24 4.60 -3.28 -23.82
C PHE A 24 5.48 -3.06 -22.58
N GLU A 25 5.39 -1.87 -21.99
CA GLU A 25 6.32 -1.42 -20.95
C GLU A 25 5.98 -1.99 -19.57
N HIS A 26 4.72 -1.88 -19.14
CA HIS A 26 4.25 -2.32 -17.82
C HIS A 26 2.94 -3.10 -17.95
N GLY A 27 2.83 -4.19 -17.19
CA GLY A 27 1.62 -5.02 -17.25
C GLY A 27 1.84 -6.40 -16.67
N PHE A 28 1.01 -7.34 -17.12
CA PHE A 28 1.13 -8.73 -16.75
C PHE A 28 0.66 -9.66 -17.86
N ILE A 29 1.20 -10.88 -17.86
CA ILE A 29 0.84 -11.96 -18.77
C ILE A 29 0.19 -13.07 -17.95
N THR A 30 -1.07 -13.34 -18.23
CA THR A 30 -1.85 -14.37 -17.54
C THR A 30 -1.84 -15.67 -18.32
N THR A 31 -1.49 -16.75 -17.64
CA THR A 31 -1.43 -18.09 -18.21
C THR A 31 -2.69 -18.87 -17.85
N TRP A 32 -3.34 -19.44 -18.88
CA TRP A 32 -4.49 -20.31 -18.76
C TRP A 32 -4.11 -21.70 -19.24
N VAL A 33 -4.30 -22.73 -18.42
CA VAL A 33 -3.90 -24.10 -18.75
C VAL A 33 -5.14 -24.93 -19.08
N GLY A 34 -5.14 -25.62 -20.22
CA GLY A 34 -6.26 -26.45 -20.68
C GLY A 34 -7.53 -25.64 -20.92
N ARG A 35 -8.67 -26.14 -20.42
CA ARG A 35 -10.01 -25.51 -20.58
C ARG A 35 -10.55 -24.92 -19.27
N ARG A 36 -9.66 -24.52 -18.36
CA ARG A 36 -10.03 -23.99 -17.04
C ARG A 36 -10.73 -22.64 -17.16
N LYS A 37 -11.66 -22.37 -16.24
CA LYS A 37 -12.34 -21.08 -16.09
C LYS A 37 -11.59 -20.08 -15.21
N THR A 38 -10.52 -20.52 -14.55
CA THR A 38 -9.65 -19.67 -13.73
C THR A 38 -8.24 -19.65 -14.29
N PRO A 39 -7.51 -18.53 -14.15
CA PRO A 39 -6.12 -18.46 -14.53
C PRO A 39 -5.27 -19.43 -13.70
N PHE A 40 -4.16 -19.87 -14.26
CA PHE A 40 -3.19 -20.72 -13.56
C PHE A 40 -2.12 -19.87 -12.85
N GLY A 41 -1.70 -18.77 -13.47
CA GLY A 41 -0.79 -17.81 -12.86
C GLY A 41 -0.52 -16.59 -13.73
N HIS A 42 0.27 -15.66 -13.22
CA HIS A 42 0.62 -14.40 -13.86
C HIS A 42 2.14 -14.19 -13.86
N ARG A 43 2.61 -13.52 -14.90
CA ARG A 43 3.94 -12.91 -14.99
C ARG A 43 3.79 -11.40 -14.92
N LEU A 44 4.59 -10.73 -14.09
CA LEU A 44 4.63 -9.28 -13.99
C LEU A 44 5.69 -8.74 -14.95
N VAL A 45 5.34 -7.71 -15.72
CA VAL A 45 6.20 -7.10 -16.74
C VAL A 45 6.53 -5.67 -16.35
N ARG A 46 7.82 -5.34 -16.37
CA ARG A 46 8.37 -4.01 -16.11
C ARG A 46 9.43 -3.65 -17.15
N ALA A 47 9.31 -2.48 -17.76
CA ALA A 47 10.17 -2.03 -18.85
C ALA A 47 10.34 -3.10 -19.95
N GLY A 48 9.24 -3.78 -20.29
CA GLY A 48 9.23 -4.87 -21.28
C GLY A 48 9.83 -6.19 -20.79
N ARG A 49 10.37 -6.28 -19.58
CA ARG A 49 10.98 -7.49 -19.03
C ARG A 49 10.02 -8.18 -18.06
N ILE A 50 9.98 -9.50 -18.09
CA ILE A 50 9.30 -10.27 -17.04
C ILE A 50 10.19 -10.22 -15.78
N VAL A 51 9.62 -9.72 -14.68
CA VAL A 51 10.32 -9.46 -13.42
C VAL A 51 9.69 -10.14 -12.20
N GLY A 52 8.48 -10.69 -12.35
CA GLY A 52 7.80 -11.38 -11.28
C GLY A 52 6.90 -12.50 -11.78
N TRP A 53 6.63 -13.48 -10.92
CA TRP A 53 5.84 -14.67 -11.19
C TRP A 53 4.98 -15.01 -9.98
N ILE A 54 3.73 -15.37 -10.23
CA ILE A 54 2.81 -15.90 -9.23
C ILE A 54 1.91 -16.95 -9.86
N CYS A 55 1.71 -18.09 -9.21
CA CYS A 55 0.80 -19.12 -9.72
C CYS A 55 0.14 -19.93 -8.60
N GLU A 56 -0.84 -20.75 -8.99
CA GLU A 56 -1.47 -21.70 -8.07
C GLU A 56 -0.45 -22.76 -7.60
N GLY A 57 -0.44 -23.03 -6.30
CA GLY A 57 0.39 -24.08 -5.68
C GLY A 57 -0.28 -25.45 -5.68
N SER A 58 0.28 -26.39 -4.92
CA SER A 58 -0.21 -27.77 -4.83
C SER A 58 -1.61 -27.92 -4.22
N SER A 59 -2.12 -26.88 -3.57
CA SER A 59 -3.49 -26.78 -3.05
C SER A 59 -4.10 -25.46 -3.49
N SER A 60 -5.41 -25.43 -3.74
CA SER A 60 -6.14 -24.24 -4.21
C SER A 60 -6.08 -23.03 -3.25
N THR A 61 -5.67 -23.23 -2.00
CA THR A 61 -5.49 -22.19 -0.98
C THR A 61 -4.04 -21.69 -0.86
N LYS A 62 -3.11 -22.20 -1.67
CA LYS A 62 -1.69 -21.81 -1.64
C LYS A 62 -1.28 -21.23 -2.98
N LEU A 63 -0.54 -20.13 -2.94
CA LEU A 63 0.09 -19.51 -4.10
C LEU A 63 1.60 -19.71 -4.00
N LEU A 64 2.23 -19.86 -5.16
CA LEU A 64 3.69 -19.81 -5.32
C LEU A 64 4.06 -18.44 -5.85
N GLY A 65 5.19 -17.90 -5.39
CA GLY A 65 5.80 -16.66 -5.88
C GLY A 65 7.24 -16.89 -6.36
N GLY A 66 7.78 -15.95 -7.13
CA GLY A 66 9.20 -15.93 -7.50
C GLY A 66 9.65 -17.15 -8.30
N ALA A 67 10.84 -17.68 -7.99
CA ALA A 67 11.46 -18.78 -8.75
C ALA A 67 10.62 -20.08 -8.76
N ASP A 68 9.90 -20.36 -7.67
CA ASP A 68 9.02 -21.54 -7.59
C ASP A 68 7.82 -21.39 -8.53
N ALA A 69 7.21 -20.19 -8.55
CA ALA A 69 6.10 -19.88 -9.46
C ALA A 69 6.54 -19.91 -10.93
N ARG A 70 7.74 -19.39 -11.21
CA ARG A 70 8.34 -19.41 -12.53
C ARG A 70 8.49 -20.84 -13.05
N THR A 71 9.10 -21.71 -12.26
CA THR A 71 9.30 -23.12 -12.63
C THR A 71 7.96 -23.82 -12.88
N ALA A 72 6.97 -23.57 -12.03
CA ALA A 72 5.64 -24.15 -12.18
C ALA A 72 4.90 -23.64 -13.44
N LEU A 73 5.05 -22.37 -13.80
CA LEU A 73 4.49 -21.79 -15.03
C LEU A 73 5.14 -22.37 -16.28
N GLU A 74 6.47 -22.43 -16.31
CA GLU A 74 7.24 -23.01 -17.42
C GLU A 74 6.88 -24.49 -17.65
N GLU A 75 6.66 -25.26 -16.58
CA GLU A 75 6.22 -26.66 -16.69
C GLU A 75 4.77 -26.77 -17.21
N ALA A 76 3.87 -25.93 -16.70
CA ALA A 76 2.47 -25.95 -17.10
C ALA A 76 2.26 -25.59 -18.58
N GLU A 77 3.11 -24.71 -19.12
CA GLU A 77 3.08 -24.25 -20.51
C GLU A 77 3.61 -25.27 -21.52
N LYS A 78 4.27 -26.33 -21.08
CA LYS A 78 4.57 -27.48 -21.97
C LYS A 78 3.31 -28.17 -22.47
N ASN A 79 2.20 -28.01 -21.75
CA ASN A 79 0.89 -28.52 -22.11
C ASN A 79 0.06 -27.46 -22.85
N GLN A 80 -1.12 -27.84 -23.35
CA GLN A 80 -2.03 -26.90 -24.00
C GLN A 80 -2.35 -25.72 -23.06
N HIS A 81 -1.97 -24.52 -23.48
CA HIS A 81 -2.16 -23.30 -22.71
C HIS A 81 -2.58 -22.13 -23.62
N ARG A 82 -3.02 -21.04 -22.98
CA ARG A 82 -3.33 -19.76 -23.61
C ARG A 82 -2.74 -18.64 -22.76
N LEU A 83 -2.02 -17.73 -23.40
CA LEU A 83 -1.50 -16.52 -22.78
C LEU A 83 -2.41 -15.34 -23.11
N ILE A 84 -2.66 -14.50 -22.11
CA ILE A 84 -3.38 -13.23 -22.29
C ILE A 84 -2.56 -12.14 -21.62
N ALA A 85 -2.13 -11.16 -22.39
CA ALA A 85 -1.40 -10.02 -21.87
C ALA A 85 -2.34 -8.84 -21.59
N SER A 86 -1.98 -8.04 -20.60
CA SER A 86 -2.71 -6.85 -20.21
C SER A 86 -1.74 -5.79 -19.75
N THR A 87 -2.00 -4.54 -20.13
CA THR A 87 -1.16 -3.41 -19.76
C THR A 87 -1.69 -2.73 -18.50
N CYS A 88 -0.78 -2.13 -17.74
CA CYS A 88 -1.14 -1.28 -16.61
C CYS A 88 -0.21 -0.06 -16.57
N SER A 89 -0.59 0.96 -15.79
CA SER A 89 0.32 2.07 -15.49
C SER A 89 1.46 1.60 -14.59
N MET A 90 2.56 2.38 -14.54
CA MET A 90 3.65 2.14 -13.58
C MET A 90 3.12 2.14 -12.14
N HIS A 91 2.18 3.03 -11.84
CA HIS A 91 1.49 3.09 -10.55
C HIS A 91 0.68 1.81 -10.25
N GLY A 92 -0.05 1.26 -11.23
CA GLY A 92 -0.77 0.00 -11.03
C GLY A 92 0.17 -1.18 -10.77
N LEU A 93 1.33 -1.21 -11.44
CA LEU A 93 2.36 -2.22 -11.18
C LEU A 93 2.98 -2.05 -9.78
N ALA A 94 3.16 -0.82 -9.34
CA ALA A 94 3.65 -0.45 -8.02
C ALA A 94 2.72 -0.96 -6.89
N GLU A 95 1.41 -0.79 -7.04
CA GLU A 95 0.43 -1.34 -6.09
C GLU A 95 0.47 -2.86 -6.03
N LEU A 96 0.61 -3.54 -7.18
CA LEU A 96 0.78 -4.99 -7.23
C LEU A 96 2.06 -5.45 -6.54
N ALA A 97 3.16 -4.71 -6.71
CA ALA A 97 4.42 -5.01 -6.05
C ALA A 97 4.36 -4.84 -4.52
N ALA A 98 3.57 -3.87 -4.04
CA ALA A 98 3.33 -3.69 -2.61
C ALA A 98 2.45 -4.80 -2.01
N LEU A 99 1.49 -5.31 -2.77
CA LEU A 99 0.58 -6.38 -2.32
C LEU A 99 1.18 -7.78 -2.40
N LEU A 100 2.07 -8.02 -3.37
CA LEU A 100 2.64 -9.34 -3.67
C LEU A 100 4.17 -9.26 -3.84
N PRO A 101 4.92 -8.86 -2.80
CA PRO A 101 6.37 -8.76 -2.88
C PRO A 101 7.03 -10.10 -3.19
N GLU A 102 6.43 -11.22 -2.78
CA GLU A 102 6.90 -12.59 -3.03
C GLU A 102 6.82 -12.99 -4.51
N ALA A 103 6.11 -12.22 -5.35
CA ALA A 103 6.09 -12.47 -6.78
C ALA A 103 7.44 -12.18 -7.45
N PHE A 104 8.28 -11.31 -6.87
CA PHE A 104 9.53 -10.87 -7.48
C PHE A 104 10.70 -11.76 -7.07
N GLU A 105 11.45 -12.26 -8.06
CA GLU A 105 12.66 -13.07 -7.81
C GLU A 105 13.80 -12.20 -7.25
N PHE A 106 13.94 -10.97 -7.76
CA PHE A 106 14.96 -10.01 -7.32
C PHE A 106 14.33 -8.72 -6.80
N GLN A 107 14.74 -8.30 -5.60
CA GLN A 107 14.30 -7.03 -5.02
C GLN A 107 14.76 -5.80 -5.80
N ALA A 108 15.81 -5.92 -6.62
CA ALA A 108 16.20 -4.85 -7.54
C ALA A 108 15.07 -4.51 -8.53
N ASP A 109 14.21 -5.46 -8.86
CA ASP A 109 13.12 -5.27 -9.82
C ASP A 109 11.92 -4.53 -9.23
N THR A 110 11.83 -4.41 -7.89
CA THR A 110 10.85 -3.56 -7.21
C THR A 110 11.38 -2.16 -6.89
N GLN A 111 12.69 -1.92 -7.04
CA GLN A 111 13.28 -0.60 -6.81
C GLN A 111 12.72 0.44 -7.77
N GLY A 112 12.20 1.54 -7.22
CA GLY A 112 11.55 2.62 -7.98
C GLY A 112 10.09 2.35 -8.35
N LEU A 113 9.55 1.17 -8.04
CA LEU A 113 8.10 0.91 -8.05
C LEU A 113 7.42 1.28 -6.72
N GLY A 114 8.13 1.92 -5.78
CA GLY A 114 7.51 2.35 -4.53
C GLY A 114 6.52 3.49 -4.78
N THR A 115 5.25 3.31 -4.40
CA THR A 115 4.31 4.42 -4.23
C THR A 115 4.70 5.20 -2.98
N GLY A 116 5.64 6.14 -3.10
CA GLY A 116 6.05 6.97 -1.97
C GLY A 116 4.87 7.71 -1.32
N VAL A 117 3.88 8.09 -2.12
CA VAL A 117 2.65 8.78 -1.69
C VAL A 117 1.76 7.91 -0.79
N ALA A 118 1.54 6.63 -1.15
CA ALA A 118 0.67 5.76 -0.36
C ALA A 118 1.31 5.33 0.98
N LEU A 119 2.64 5.25 1.04
CA LEU A 119 3.36 4.90 2.26
C LEU A 119 3.35 6.06 3.26
N THR A 120 3.60 7.29 2.80
CA THR A 120 3.51 8.47 3.67
C THR A 120 2.11 8.66 4.20
N ASP A 121 1.08 8.57 3.35
CA ASP A 121 -0.30 8.72 3.78
C ASP A 121 -0.70 7.67 4.83
N ARG A 122 -0.22 6.42 4.69
CA ARG A 122 -0.43 5.37 5.68
C ARG A 122 0.28 5.65 7.00
N LEU A 123 1.51 6.15 6.98
CA LEU A 123 2.25 6.49 8.19
C LEU A 123 1.58 7.64 8.96
N PHE A 124 1.15 8.68 8.25
CA PHE A 124 0.51 9.85 8.86
C PHE A 124 -0.96 9.63 9.25
N ALA A 125 -1.63 8.61 8.71
CA ALA A 125 -2.97 8.20 9.18
C ALA A 125 -2.95 7.50 10.54
N ARG A 126 -1.76 7.13 11.06
CA ARG A 126 -1.59 6.44 12.34
C ARG A 126 -1.27 7.42 13.48
N ASN A 127 -1.30 6.91 14.71
CA ASN A 127 -0.76 7.65 15.84
C ASN A 127 0.75 7.81 15.65
N ILE A 128 1.20 9.05 15.42
CA ILE A 128 2.59 9.41 15.12
C ILE A 128 3.55 8.92 16.21
N SER A 129 3.15 8.98 17.49
CA SER A 129 3.96 8.44 18.58
C SER A 129 4.13 6.92 18.48
N ALA A 130 3.13 6.18 18.00
CA ALA A 130 3.25 4.74 17.77
C ALA A 130 4.17 4.44 16.58
N VAL A 131 4.14 5.27 15.54
CA VAL A 131 5.09 5.18 14.41
C VAL A 131 6.52 5.38 14.88
N LEU A 132 6.76 6.42 15.68
CA LEU A 132 8.07 6.67 16.29
C LEU A 132 8.49 5.51 17.18
N GLN A 133 7.60 5.00 18.03
CA GLN A 133 7.95 3.85 18.88
C GLN A 133 8.32 2.62 18.04
N ALA A 134 7.56 2.30 16.99
CA ALA A 134 7.87 1.21 16.09
C ALA A 134 9.25 1.38 15.41
N LEU A 135 9.66 2.62 15.13
CA LEU A 135 10.96 2.97 14.57
C LEU A 135 12.11 2.78 15.57
N SER A 136 11.91 2.98 16.88
CA SER A 136 12.97 2.75 17.88
C SER A 136 13.40 1.30 18.01
N ASP A 137 12.57 0.36 17.58
CA ASP A 137 12.89 -1.06 17.60
C ASP A 137 13.81 -1.49 16.43
N TYR A 138 14.10 -0.61 15.48
CA TYR A 138 14.96 -0.91 14.33
C TYR A 138 16.43 -0.57 14.62
N GLU A 139 17.31 -1.55 14.47
CA GLU A 139 18.74 -1.45 14.79
C GLU A 139 19.46 -0.30 14.06
N HIS A 140 19.10 -0.05 12.80
CA HIS A 140 19.73 0.99 11.98
C HIS A 140 19.10 2.39 12.14
N VAL A 141 18.08 2.54 12.99
CA VAL A 141 17.47 3.83 13.30
C VAL A 141 18.16 4.40 14.53
N ARG A 142 18.86 5.53 14.35
CA ARG A 142 19.51 6.24 15.45
C ARG A 142 18.53 7.07 16.25
N GLY A 143 17.63 7.76 15.56
CA GLY A 143 16.62 8.60 16.17
C GLY A 143 15.58 9.05 15.17
N ALA A 144 14.44 9.51 15.66
CA ALA A 144 13.37 10.02 14.83
C ALA A 144 12.62 11.16 15.52
N LEU A 145 12.10 12.08 14.72
CA LEU A 145 11.41 13.29 15.16
C LEU A 145 10.19 13.49 14.29
N ALA A 146 9.04 13.73 14.92
CA ALA A 146 7.86 14.22 14.23
C ALA A 146 7.59 15.66 14.63
N ALA A 147 7.25 16.49 13.64
CA ALA A 147 6.94 17.90 13.85
C ALA A 147 5.79 18.36 12.98
N ASP A 148 5.01 19.32 13.48
CA ASP A 148 3.96 20.03 12.73
C ASP A 148 4.31 21.53 12.73
N GLN A 149 4.53 22.09 11.54
CA GLN A 149 4.90 23.51 11.37
C GLN A 149 6.09 23.96 12.26
N GLY A 150 7.07 23.07 12.46
CA GLY A 150 8.25 23.34 13.29
C GLY A 150 8.04 23.14 14.79
N ILE A 151 6.85 22.72 15.23
CA ILE A 151 6.57 22.33 16.62
C ILE A 151 6.77 20.82 16.75
N VAL A 152 7.59 20.41 17.71
CA VAL A 152 7.80 18.98 18.02
C VAL A 152 6.50 18.35 18.48
N ILE A 153 6.06 17.30 17.78
CA ILE A 153 4.98 16.42 18.23
C ILE A 153 5.57 15.42 19.23
N ASP A 154 6.61 14.70 18.80
CA ASP A 154 7.27 13.66 19.57
C ASP A 154 8.66 13.33 18.96
N SER A 155 9.54 12.73 19.76
CA SER A 155 10.91 12.38 19.37
C SER A 155 11.43 11.17 20.12
N ILE A 156 12.23 10.35 19.44
CA ILE A 156 12.84 9.13 20.00
C ILE A 156 14.32 9.01 19.61
N GLY A 157 15.05 8.22 20.40
CA GLY A 157 16.43 7.83 20.11
C GLY A 157 17.45 8.96 20.29
N ASP A 158 18.61 8.76 19.67
CA ASP A 158 19.75 9.66 19.65
C ASP A 158 19.67 10.63 18.46
N LEU A 159 19.04 11.79 18.69
CA LEU A 159 18.98 12.87 17.71
C LEU A 159 20.34 13.58 17.60
N PRO A 160 20.72 14.09 16.41
CA PRO A 160 22.00 14.79 16.23
C PRO A 160 22.04 16.20 16.86
N GLY A 161 20.97 16.64 17.51
CA GLY A 161 20.83 17.98 18.08
C GLY A 161 19.55 18.12 18.90
N ASP A 162 19.26 19.34 19.33
CA ASP A 162 18.04 19.64 20.09
C ASP A 162 16.79 19.45 19.22
N ALA A 163 15.78 18.74 19.75
CA ALA A 163 14.56 18.41 19.02
C ALA A 163 13.81 19.64 18.50
N LYS A 164 13.82 20.78 19.21
CA LYS A 164 13.14 22.01 18.79
C LYS A 164 13.90 22.74 17.68
N GLU A 165 15.22 22.71 17.72
CA GLU A 165 16.04 23.30 16.65
C GLU A 165 15.95 22.45 15.38
N LEU A 166 15.95 21.12 15.55
CA LEU A 166 15.76 20.17 14.47
C LEU A 166 14.36 20.25 13.87
N SER A 167 13.29 20.43 14.66
CA SER A 167 11.93 20.52 14.13
C SER A 167 11.75 21.72 13.21
N ALA A 168 12.30 22.88 13.58
CA ALA A 168 12.29 24.06 12.71
C ALA A 168 13.06 23.81 11.40
N THR A 169 14.25 23.20 11.50
CA THR A 169 15.10 22.91 10.34
C THR A 169 14.43 21.93 9.38
N VAL A 170 13.89 20.84 9.91
CA VAL A 170 13.23 19.78 9.13
C VAL A 170 11.92 20.30 8.51
N ALA A 171 11.15 21.13 9.22
CA ALA A 171 9.95 21.75 8.66
C ALA A 171 10.28 22.67 7.47
N SER A 172 11.29 23.55 7.59
CA SER A 172 11.72 24.41 6.49
C SER A 172 12.23 23.61 5.28
N LEU A 173 12.96 22.52 5.54
CA LEU A 173 13.45 21.63 4.50
C LEU A 173 12.30 20.90 3.79
N SER A 174 11.32 20.40 4.54
CA SER A 174 10.10 19.78 4.00
C SER A 174 9.32 20.75 3.13
N GLU A 175 9.11 21.98 3.57
CA GLU A 175 8.41 23.02 2.80
C GLU A 175 9.12 23.32 1.48
N ALA A 176 10.45 23.46 1.53
CA ALA A 176 11.26 23.66 0.33
C ALA A 176 11.14 22.48 -0.64
N MET A 177 11.18 21.23 -0.13
CA MET A 177 11.02 20.03 -0.96
C MET A 177 9.64 19.96 -1.60
N ASN A 178 8.57 20.20 -0.85
CA ASN A 178 7.20 20.17 -1.37
C ASN A 178 7.02 21.20 -2.49
N LEU A 179 7.57 22.40 -2.33
CA LEU A 179 7.56 23.44 -3.37
C LEU A 179 8.28 23.00 -4.65
N GLN A 180 9.44 22.32 -4.52
CA GLN A 180 10.17 21.82 -5.68
C GLN A 180 9.47 20.62 -6.34
N GLN A 181 8.93 19.70 -5.54
CA GLN A 181 8.16 18.56 -6.06
C GLN A 181 6.96 19.03 -6.88
N ALA A 182 6.20 20.03 -6.39
CA ALA A 182 5.08 20.60 -7.14
C ALA A 182 5.53 21.16 -8.52
N LYS A 183 6.70 21.78 -8.60
CA LYS A 183 7.27 22.26 -9.88
C LYS A 183 7.70 21.14 -10.82
N LEU A 184 8.05 19.98 -10.27
CA LEU A 184 8.46 18.78 -11.01
C LEU A 184 7.27 17.88 -11.36
N GLY A 185 6.04 18.31 -11.09
CA GLY A 185 4.83 17.53 -11.37
C GLY A 185 4.44 16.52 -10.28
N GLY A 186 5.06 16.61 -9.09
CA GLY A 186 4.62 15.90 -7.90
C GLY A 186 3.40 16.56 -7.24
N ASP A 187 2.77 15.85 -6.30
CA ASP A 187 1.56 16.25 -5.59
C ASP A 187 1.84 16.85 -4.20
N GLY A 188 3.12 17.02 -3.84
CA GLY A 188 3.54 17.58 -2.55
C GLY A 188 3.52 16.58 -1.39
N ASN A 189 3.24 15.30 -1.69
CA ASN A 189 3.36 14.20 -0.74
C ASN A 189 4.53 13.29 -1.15
N GLY A 190 5.29 12.84 -0.17
CA GLY A 190 6.36 11.88 -0.43
C GLY A 190 7.46 11.90 0.59
N TYR A 191 8.54 11.21 0.25
CA TYR A 191 9.73 11.13 1.08
C TYR A 191 10.99 11.48 0.29
N ALA A 192 12.01 11.94 1.00
CA ALA A 192 13.32 12.23 0.47
C ALA A 192 14.39 11.67 1.40
N SER A 193 15.47 11.16 0.82
CA SER A 193 16.64 10.70 1.56
C SER A 193 17.81 11.66 1.34
N LEU A 194 18.51 12.00 2.40
CA LEU A 194 19.68 12.86 2.42
C LEU A 194 20.84 12.12 3.08
N ASN A 195 21.84 11.76 2.28
CA ASN A 195 23.07 11.16 2.80
C ASN A 195 23.98 12.24 3.37
N MET A 196 24.37 12.10 4.63
CA MET A 196 25.14 13.05 5.42
C MET A 196 26.39 12.37 5.99
N GLY A 197 27.36 12.06 5.11
CA GLY A 197 28.59 11.37 5.50
C GLY A 197 28.27 9.93 5.95
N ASP A 198 28.48 9.64 7.24
CA ASP A 198 28.29 8.30 7.82
C ASP A 198 26.85 8.05 8.30
N THR A 199 25.94 8.99 8.02
CA THR A 199 24.53 8.89 8.40
C THR A 199 23.63 9.23 7.22
N SER A 200 22.37 8.84 7.31
CA SER A 200 21.35 9.25 6.35
C SER A 200 20.09 9.73 7.05
N LEU A 201 19.48 10.77 6.49
CA LEU A 201 18.23 11.35 6.97
C LEU A 201 17.12 11.06 5.96
N LEU A 202 16.10 10.34 6.40
CA LEU A 202 14.85 10.17 5.68
C LEU A 202 13.84 11.20 6.17
N LEU A 203 13.27 11.96 5.25
CA LEU A 203 12.21 12.92 5.49
C LEU A 203 10.97 12.42 4.79
N ALA A 204 9.91 12.16 5.54
CA ALA A 204 8.57 11.92 5.01
C ALA A 204 7.68 13.10 5.40
N SER A 205 6.84 13.56 4.49
CA SER A 205 5.91 14.66 4.79
C SER A 205 4.52 14.42 4.22
N SER A 206 3.52 14.86 4.97
CA SER A 206 2.14 14.96 4.52
C SER A 206 1.55 16.28 5.00
N SER A 207 1.12 17.12 4.07
CA SER A 207 0.60 18.46 4.34
C SER A 207 1.54 19.31 5.20
N THR A 208 1.31 19.41 6.51
CA THR A 208 2.08 20.23 7.45
C THR A 208 2.94 19.42 8.42
N ILE A 209 2.73 18.10 8.47
CA ILE A 209 3.44 17.19 9.36
C ILE A 209 4.64 16.61 8.63
N VAL A 210 5.78 16.62 9.31
CA VAL A 210 7.03 16.02 8.85
C VAL A 210 7.50 14.98 9.85
N LEU A 211 7.94 13.85 9.31
CA LEU A 211 8.62 12.77 10.02
C LEU A 211 10.07 12.71 9.52
N ALA A 212 11.00 12.92 10.44
CA ALA A 212 12.43 12.89 10.21
C ALA A 212 13.02 11.64 10.88
N ILE A 213 13.79 10.84 10.15
CA ILE A 213 14.37 9.60 10.65
C ILE A 213 15.86 9.60 10.33
N TRP A 214 16.68 9.63 11.37
CA TRP A 214 18.13 9.50 11.26
C TRP A 214 18.51 8.03 11.35
N THR A 215 19.30 7.61 10.37
CA THR A 215 19.70 6.23 10.17
C THR A 215 21.20 6.13 9.91
N GLU A 216 21.74 4.93 10.05
CA GLU A 216 23.08 4.59 9.55
C GLU A 216 23.13 4.65 8.01
N LEU A 217 24.31 4.85 7.43
CA LEU A 217 24.46 5.08 5.99
C LEU A 217 23.97 3.91 5.10
N ASP A 218 24.02 2.68 5.58
CA ASP A 218 23.61 1.47 4.87
C ASP A 218 22.14 1.10 5.09
N ALA A 219 21.38 1.92 5.83
CA ALA A 219 19.97 1.69 6.06
C ALA A 219 19.16 1.77 4.75
N ASN A 220 18.47 0.69 4.41
CA ASN A 220 17.54 0.68 3.30
C ASN A 220 16.23 1.35 3.71
N HIS A 221 16.08 2.65 3.39
CA HIS A 221 14.91 3.45 3.76
C HIS A 221 13.59 2.93 3.18
N ALA A 222 13.61 2.38 1.96
CA ALA A 222 12.39 1.82 1.37
C ALA A 222 11.91 0.62 2.21
N ARG A 223 12.84 -0.27 2.57
CA ARG A 223 12.54 -1.40 3.46
C ARG A 223 12.11 -0.94 4.84
N LEU A 224 12.78 0.04 5.44
CA LEU A 224 12.41 0.59 6.74
C LEU A 224 10.96 1.10 6.75
N LEU A 225 10.57 1.90 5.74
CA LEU A 225 9.21 2.40 5.63
C LEU A 225 8.19 1.27 5.43
N THR A 226 8.51 0.30 4.58
CA THR A 226 7.66 -0.87 4.35
C THR A 226 7.49 -1.71 5.61
N ASP A 227 8.59 -2.03 6.31
CA ASP A 227 8.57 -2.89 7.50
C ASP A 227 7.85 -2.19 8.67
N VAL A 228 8.05 -0.88 8.86
CA VAL A 228 7.33 -0.08 9.86
C VAL A 228 5.83 -0.02 9.54
N THR A 229 5.49 0.23 8.27
CA THR A 229 4.08 0.24 7.83
C THR A 229 3.45 -1.13 8.03
N ALA A 230 4.15 -2.21 7.67
CA ALA A 230 3.68 -3.59 7.84
C ALA A 230 3.54 -3.99 9.31
N LYS A 231 4.45 -3.57 10.19
CA LYS A 231 4.37 -3.79 11.65
C LYS A 231 3.14 -3.09 12.22
N LEU A 232 2.90 -1.85 11.80
CA LEU A 232 1.71 -1.08 12.19
C LEU A 232 0.42 -1.59 11.54
N ASP A 233 0.50 -2.26 10.39
CA ASP A 233 -0.63 -2.94 9.74
C ASP A 233 -0.93 -4.31 10.41
N GLY A 234 0.10 -4.98 10.95
CA GLY A 234 -0.02 -6.20 11.76
C GLY A 234 -0.48 -5.94 13.19
N GLU A 235 -0.26 -4.74 13.71
CA GLU A 235 -0.99 -4.18 14.85
C GLU A 235 -2.33 -3.61 14.37
N ILE A 236 -3.25 -4.50 13.97
CA ILE A 236 -4.66 -4.23 14.26
C ILE A 236 -4.67 -4.06 15.76
N GLY A 237 -4.69 -2.80 16.23
CA GLY A 237 -4.69 -2.48 17.65
C GLY A 237 -5.61 -3.47 18.32
N THR A 238 -5.12 -4.15 19.35
CA THR A 238 -5.91 -5.08 20.15
C THR A 238 -7.17 -4.34 20.60
N TYR A 239 -8.22 -4.43 19.80
CA TYR A 239 -9.58 -4.19 20.22
C TYR A 239 -9.81 -5.32 21.18
N ALA A 240 -9.71 -5.01 22.47
CA ALA A 240 -9.91 -5.96 23.54
C ALA A 240 -11.13 -6.83 23.20
N GLU A 241 -10.96 -8.14 23.35
CA GLU A 241 -12.05 -9.10 23.28
C GLU A 241 -13.22 -8.60 24.14
N GLY A 242 -14.33 -8.27 23.48
CA GLY A 242 -15.56 -7.83 24.12
C GLY A 242 -15.79 -6.32 24.06
N SER A 243 -16.75 -5.93 23.21
CA SER A 243 -17.51 -4.67 23.35
C SER A 243 -16.73 -3.36 23.15
N ALA A 244 -15.86 -3.27 22.15
CA ALA A 244 -15.46 -1.95 21.66
C ALA A 244 -16.58 -1.36 20.81
N THR A 245 -17.49 -0.60 21.44
CA THR A 245 -18.27 0.42 20.74
C THR A 245 -17.27 1.33 20.03
N LEU A 246 -17.46 1.52 18.72
CA LEU A 246 -16.70 2.50 17.94
C LEU A 246 -16.69 3.83 18.71
N PRO A 247 -15.52 4.51 18.83
CA PRO A 247 -15.49 5.86 19.37
C PRO A 247 -16.48 6.73 18.58
N ASP A 248 -17.16 7.66 19.24
CA ASP A 248 -18.04 8.62 18.55
C ASP A 248 -17.21 9.49 17.60
N GLY A 249 -17.02 8.99 16.39
CA GLY A 249 -16.40 9.69 15.29
C GLY A 249 -17.40 10.63 14.63
N PHE A 250 -16.87 11.59 13.88
CA PHE A 250 -17.67 12.54 13.10
C PHE A 250 -18.38 11.81 11.95
N VAL A 251 -19.70 11.70 12.04
CA VAL A 251 -20.54 11.12 10.99
C VAL A 251 -20.52 12.05 9.78
N LEU A 252 -19.85 11.63 8.71
CA LEU A 252 -19.72 12.43 7.48
C LEU A 252 -21.05 12.53 6.70
N ARG A 253 -21.91 11.50 6.79
CA ARG A 253 -23.23 11.50 6.14
C ARG A 253 -24.15 10.43 6.75
N GLU A 254 -25.40 10.79 7.04
CA GLU A 254 -26.46 9.85 7.42
C GLU A 254 -27.42 9.64 6.24
N GLY A 255 -27.69 8.38 5.89
CA GLY A 255 -28.60 7.99 4.81
C GLY A 255 -29.69 7.04 5.29
N LYS A 256 -30.86 7.05 4.61
CA LYS A 256 -31.91 6.05 4.86
C LYS A 256 -31.35 4.67 4.49
N GLY A 257 -31.43 3.71 5.42
CA GLY A 257 -30.89 2.37 5.25
C GLY A 257 -31.47 1.64 4.03
N GLY A 258 -30.60 0.90 3.33
CA GLY A 258 -30.89 0.11 2.14
C GLY A 258 -29.62 -0.08 1.28
N ALA A 259 -29.47 -1.24 0.63
CA ALA A 259 -28.27 -1.59 -0.15
C ALA A 259 -27.89 -0.53 -1.20
N ASP A 260 -28.88 0.03 -1.90
CA ASP A 260 -28.67 1.08 -2.92
C ASP A 260 -28.14 2.39 -2.34
N ALA A 261 -28.56 2.74 -1.12
CA ALA A 261 -28.09 3.93 -0.43
C ALA A 261 -26.63 3.76 0.04
N VAL A 262 -26.27 2.57 0.51
CA VAL A 262 -24.89 2.22 0.89
C VAL A 262 -23.97 2.25 -0.33
N MET A 263 -24.41 1.68 -1.45
CA MET A 263 -23.65 1.70 -2.71
C MET A 263 -23.47 3.13 -3.23
N SER A 264 -24.51 3.97 -3.15
CA SER A 264 -24.38 5.39 -3.51
C SER A 264 -23.42 6.15 -2.61
N MET A 265 -23.43 5.87 -1.30
CA MET A 265 -22.50 6.47 -0.34
C MET A 265 -21.05 5.99 -0.54
N LEU A 266 -20.85 4.72 -0.89
CA LEU A 266 -19.54 4.16 -1.24
C LEU A 266 -19.01 4.76 -2.54
N SER A 267 -19.84 4.89 -3.58
CA SER A 267 -19.42 5.54 -4.83
C SER A 267 -18.99 6.99 -4.59
N ALA A 268 -19.75 7.75 -3.80
CA ALA A 268 -19.37 9.11 -3.43
C ALA A 268 -18.10 9.14 -2.59
N ALA A 269 -17.95 8.22 -1.63
CA ALA A 269 -16.74 8.13 -0.82
C ALA A 269 -15.50 7.73 -1.62
N LEU A 270 -15.67 6.95 -2.68
CA LEU A 270 -14.60 6.57 -3.62
C LEU A 270 -14.21 7.75 -4.52
N GLU A 271 -15.17 8.51 -5.04
CA GLU A 271 -14.91 9.73 -5.82
C GLU A 271 -14.23 10.81 -4.97
N GLU A 272 -14.68 10.98 -3.73
CA GLU A 272 -14.19 11.98 -2.78
C GLU A 272 -13.00 11.50 -1.95
N ARG A 273 -12.54 10.25 -2.16
CA ARG A 273 -11.36 9.67 -1.47
C ARG A 273 -11.45 9.74 0.07
N VAL A 274 -12.64 9.44 0.59
CA VAL A 274 -12.99 9.63 1.99
C VAL A 274 -12.36 8.58 2.90
N THR A 275 -11.64 9.02 3.92
CA THR A 275 -11.18 8.19 5.03
C THR A 275 -12.01 8.51 6.27
N GLY A 276 -12.61 7.49 6.90
CA GLY A 276 -13.56 7.70 7.99
C GLY A 276 -14.54 6.55 8.13
N HIS A 277 -15.82 6.84 8.39
CA HIS A 277 -16.85 5.82 8.46
C HIS A 277 -18.15 6.24 7.76
N LEU A 278 -18.79 5.29 7.09
CA LEU A 278 -20.16 5.40 6.60
C LEU A 278 -21.08 4.67 7.56
N LYS A 279 -22.18 5.33 7.96
CA LYS A 279 -23.21 4.73 8.81
C LYS A 279 -24.48 4.57 8.00
N ALA A 280 -24.98 3.34 7.92
CA ALA A 280 -26.19 3.01 7.20
C ALA A 280 -27.24 2.41 8.14
N GLY A 281 -28.45 2.99 8.12
CA GLY A 281 -29.56 2.58 8.98
C GLY A 281 -29.82 3.54 10.15
N ALA A 282 -30.98 3.39 10.78
CA ALA A 282 -31.38 4.19 11.94
C ALA A 282 -31.14 3.40 13.24
N SER A 283 -30.59 4.11 14.22
CA SER A 283 -30.35 3.67 15.60
C SER A 283 -29.48 2.39 15.75
N ASP A 284 -29.71 1.63 16.81
CA ASP A 284 -28.95 0.52 17.41
C ASP A 284 -28.67 -0.65 16.46
N LYS A 285 -29.32 -0.66 15.28
CA LYS A 285 -29.13 -1.63 14.19
C LYS A 285 -28.29 -1.10 13.02
N ALA A 286 -27.69 0.09 13.16
CA ALA A 286 -26.88 0.67 12.09
C ALA A 286 -25.61 -0.14 11.83
N VAL A 287 -25.30 -0.32 10.55
CA VAL A 287 -24.03 -0.90 10.10
C VAL A 287 -23.07 0.24 9.83
N SER A 288 -21.89 0.16 10.44
CA SER A 288 -20.81 1.11 10.23
C SER A 288 -19.73 0.47 9.36
N LEU A 289 -19.43 1.08 8.22
CA LEU A 289 -18.29 0.72 7.38
C LEU A 289 -17.16 1.70 7.63
N ALA A 290 -16.00 1.21 8.05
CA ALA A 290 -14.79 2.00 8.08
C ALA A 290 -14.20 2.07 6.66
N LEU A 291 -13.85 3.27 6.23
CA LEU A 291 -13.29 3.56 4.92
C LEU A 291 -11.86 4.08 5.03
N ASN A 292 -11.04 3.65 4.08
CA ASN A 292 -9.72 4.19 3.80
C ASN A 292 -9.67 4.62 2.34
N ASN A 293 -9.52 5.92 2.07
CA ASN A 293 -9.47 6.47 0.72
C ASN A 293 -10.68 6.06 -0.16
N GLY A 294 -11.86 5.97 0.45
CA GLY A 294 -13.10 5.53 -0.18
C GLY A 294 -13.30 4.02 -0.29
N LEU A 295 -12.28 3.22 0.07
CA LEU A 295 -12.34 1.77 0.07
C LEU A 295 -12.78 1.24 1.44
N PRO A 296 -13.76 0.33 1.51
CA PRO A 296 -14.16 -0.28 2.77
C PRO A 296 -13.09 -1.23 3.29
N VAL A 297 -12.65 -1.01 4.53
CA VAL A 297 -11.55 -1.77 5.17
C VAL A 297 -11.98 -2.53 6.42
N ALA A 298 -13.07 -2.12 7.07
CA ALA A 298 -13.66 -2.86 8.19
C ALA A 298 -15.15 -2.58 8.28
N MET A 299 -15.88 -3.48 8.94
CA MET A 299 -17.31 -3.34 9.17
C MET A 299 -17.63 -3.68 10.62
N ALA A 300 -18.46 -2.86 11.25
CA ALA A 300 -19.05 -3.14 12.54
C ALA A 300 -20.57 -3.18 12.39
N ALA A 301 -21.14 -4.34 12.71
CA ALA A 301 -22.57 -4.52 12.91
C ALA A 301 -22.75 -4.98 14.36
N ASN A 302 -23.72 -4.41 15.08
CA ASN A 302 -24.01 -4.77 16.47
C ASN A 302 -24.61 -6.19 16.57
N GLY A 303 -23.79 -7.22 16.33
CA GLY A 303 -24.14 -8.63 16.53
C GLY A 303 -24.98 -9.31 15.44
N GLN A 304 -25.06 -8.76 14.22
CA GLN A 304 -25.82 -9.36 13.11
C GLN A 304 -24.91 -9.80 11.96
N SER A 305 -25.33 -10.83 11.22
CA SER A 305 -24.66 -11.23 9.97
C SER A 305 -24.96 -10.22 8.85
N PHE A 306 -24.07 -10.14 7.84
CA PHE A 306 -24.22 -9.19 6.72
C PHE A 306 -25.54 -9.37 5.95
N GLU A 307 -26.00 -10.61 5.78
CA GLU A 307 -27.25 -10.93 5.11
C GLU A 307 -28.46 -10.49 5.94
N ASP A 308 -28.41 -10.66 7.26
CA ASP A 308 -29.49 -10.23 8.17
C ASP A 308 -29.61 -8.70 8.24
N ALA A 309 -28.48 -7.98 8.21
CA ALA A 309 -28.45 -6.52 8.26
C ALA A 309 -28.90 -5.85 6.94
N MET A 310 -28.77 -6.54 5.81
CA MET A 310 -29.22 -6.06 4.48
C MET A 310 -30.74 -6.25 4.25
N LEU A 311 -31.40 -7.09 5.07
CA LEU A 311 -32.83 -7.37 4.95
C LEU A 311 -33.73 -6.48 5.82
N GLY A 312 -33.15 -5.77 6.81
CA GLY A 312 -33.84 -4.83 7.72
C GLY A 312 -34.34 -5.44 9.03
#